data_AF-A0A536IR27-F1
#
_entry.id   AF-A0A536IR27-F1
#
_cell.length_a   1.000
_cell.length_b   1.000
_cell.length_c   1.000
_cell.angle_alpha   90.00
_cell.angle_beta   90.00
_cell.angle_gamma   90.00
#
_symmetry.space_group_name_H-M   'P 1'
#
loop_
_entity.id
_entity.type
_entity.pdbx_description
1 polymer ?
#
loop_
_entity_poly.entity_id
_entity_poly.type
_entity_poly.pdbx_seq_one_letter_code
_entity_poly.pdbx_strand_id
1 'polypeptide(L)'
;MRYYVTSSDNTWWVIAGQIPGTASEDVPSRDEAIARCRRLVAEEVEAYRRLGQALDVDATEEIIDWALPWWLNPDWLVPLTPALRDAAVRRMDEIAAEVEGALDGLAPADWDRGPDGGWSVRRTLDHVSGGFEIGIRRLEPWPLDPDKAQVAALAELIARLRSAPAEPVEQSGMNREVGRVRWTARKVVRAARAAQAATRAHVEAGGPPAALAVRHEDAPDDDEPPSEAELRGLADGDTELRALASRDRRARGVAVSYRYYRDRLNRWPLDARERFRAIRDKYRRRLAALDETELALVRVSPVGQCSTVRMELGLGLSHVREHLAQMRAAAG
;
A
#
# COMPACT_ATOMS: atom_id res chain seq x y z
N MET A 1 14.90 -10.07 -20.45
CA MET A 1 13.84 -9.96 -19.44
C MET A 1 14.24 -10.74 -18.20
N ARG A 2 14.22 -10.09 -17.04
CA ARG A 2 14.49 -10.72 -15.74
C ARG A 2 13.21 -11.00 -14.97
N TYR A 3 13.10 -12.22 -14.45
CA TYR A 3 12.00 -12.67 -13.59
C TYR A 3 12.54 -13.05 -12.22
N TYR A 4 12.12 -12.32 -11.20
CA TYR A 4 12.55 -12.54 -9.82
C TYR A 4 11.54 -13.42 -9.13
N VAL A 5 11.95 -14.62 -8.77
CA VAL A 5 11.10 -15.67 -8.20
C VAL A 5 11.36 -15.74 -6.70
N THR A 6 10.31 -15.61 -5.90
CA THR A 6 10.39 -15.76 -4.44
C THR A 6 9.23 -16.61 -3.94
N SER A 7 9.30 -17.05 -2.69
CA SER A 7 8.26 -17.85 -2.05
C SER A 7 7.95 -17.36 -0.64
N SER A 8 6.68 -17.47 -0.26
CA SER A 8 6.18 -17.14 1.08
C SER A 8 5.02 -18.06 1.40
N ASP A 9 4.93 -18.61 2.61
CA ASP A 9 3.77 -19.37 3.10
C ASP A 9 3.24 -20.48 2.14
N ASN A 10 4.15 -21.18 1.47
CA ASN A 10 3.87 -22.21 0.45
C ASN A 10 3.27 -21.70 -0.87
N THR A 11 3.27 -20.39 -1.12
CA THR A 11 2.96 -19.80 -2.42
C THR A 11 4.20 -19.22 -3.09
N TRP A 12 4.11 -19.03 -4.40
CA TRP A 12 5.17 -18.54 -5.28
C TRP A 12 4.78 -17.19 -5.88
N TRP A 13 5.76 -16.30 -5.90
CA TRP A 13 5.65 -14.94 -6.37
C TRP A 13 6.70 -14.70 -7.44
N VAL A 14 6.31 -14.12 -8.57
CA VAL A 14 7.22 -13.80 -9.69
C VAL A 14 7.03 -12.38 -10.15
N ILE A 15 8.13 -11.65 -10.20
CA ILE A 15 8.15 -10.20 -10.34
C ILE A 15 9.06 -9.81 -11.52
N ALA A 16 8.56 -9.00 -12.47
CA ALA A 16 9.29 -8.63 -13.70
C ALA A 16 9.27 -7.11 -13.98
N GLY A 17 9.84 -6.29 -13.12
CA GLY A 17 9.58 -4.83 -13.09
C GLY A 17 10.55 -3.98 -13.87
N GLN A 18 11.20 -4.58 -14.85
CA GLN A 18 11.48 -3.83 -16.08
C GLN A 18 10.17 -3.29 -16.67
N ILE A 19 9.05 -4.00 -16.46
CA ILE A 19 7.72 -3.68 -16.97
C ILE A 19 6.81 -3.26 -15.81
N PRO A 20 6.28 -2.03 -15.77
CA PRO A 20 5.36 -1.66 -14.71
C PRO A 20 4.03 -2.42 -14.84
N GLY A 21 3.59 -3.06 -13.76
CA GLY A 21 2.33 -3.80 -13.69
C GLY A 21 2.44 -5.32 -13.76
N THR A 22 3.67 -5.86 -13.79
CA THR A 22 3.90 -7.30 -13.96
C THR A 22 4.45 -7.96 -12.70
N ALA A 23 3.51 -8.47 -11.89
CA ALA A 23 3.76 -9.40 -10.81
C ALA A 23 2.71 -10.51 -10.86
N SER A 24 3.14 -11.74 -10.57
CA SER A 24 2.29 -12.90 -10.35
C SER A 24 2.41 -13.27 -8.88
N GLU A 25 1.34 -13.10 -8.11
CA GLU A 25 1.35 -13.25 -6.65
C GLU A 25 0.52 -14.47 -6.24
N ASP A 26 0.86 -15.04 -5.08
CA ASP A 26 0.11 -16.11 -4.40
C ASP A 26 -0.26 -17.35 -5.24
N VAL A 27 0.65 -17.81 -6.09
CA VAL A 27 0.43 -18.99 -6.96
C VAL A 27 0.95 -20.27 -6.29
N PRO A 28 0.23 -21.41 -6.34
CA PRO A 28 0.63 -22.64 -5.64
C PRO A 28 1.90 -23.31 -6.20
N SER A 29 2.31 -22.97 -7.42
CA SER A 29 3.45 -23.58 -8.10
C SER A 29 4.40 -22.53 -8.67
N ARG A 30 5.71 -22.80 -8.57
CA ARG A 30 6.78 -21.97 -9.14
C ARG A 30 6.61 -21.78 -10.63
N ASP A 31 6.43 -22.89 -11.36
CA ASP A 31 6.37 -22.87 -12.82
C ASP A 31 5.09 -22.18 -13.31
N GLU A 32 4.00 -22.35 -12.56
CA GLU A 32 2.75 -21.65 -12.83
C GLU A 32 2.90 -20.14 -12.62
N ALA A 33 3.60 -19.73 -11.55
CA ALA A 33 3.86 -18.32 -11.27
C ALA A 33 4.72 -17.67 -12.36
N ILE A 34 5.74 -18.38 -12.83
CA ILE A 34 6.61 -17.93 -13.94
C ILE A 34 5.78 -17.84 -15.23
N ALA A 35 4.99 -18.87 -15.56
CA ALA A 35 4.16 -18.88 -16.76
C ALA A 35 3.10 -17.77 -16.74
N ARG A 36 2.49 -17.50 -15.58
CA ARG A 36 1.55 -16.39 -15.39
C ARG A 36 2.26 -15.05 -15.58
N CYS A 37 3.43 -14.85 -14.98
CA CYS A 37 4.20 -13.62 -15.12
C CYS A 37 4.64 -13.36 -16.58
N ARG A 38 5.07 -14.40 -17.31
CA ARG A 38 5.39 -14.32 -18.75
C ARG A 38 4.21 -13.82 -19.60
N ARG A 39 3.00 -14.34 -19.34
CA ARG A 39 1.79 -13.88 -20.03
C ARG A 39 1.51 -12.40 -19.73
N LEU A 40 1.62 -12.01 -18.46
CA LEU A 40 1.43 -10.61 -18.05
C LEU A 40 2.45 -9.68 -18.71
N VAL A 41 3.71 -10.11 -18.83
CA VAL A 41 4.77 -9.38 -19.55
C VAL A 41 4.39 -9.17 -21.01
N ALA A 42 3.97 -10.22 -21.72
CA ALA A 42 3.59 -10.11 -23.12
C ALA A 42 2.41 -9.13 -23.33
N GLU A 43 1.40 -9.20 -22.45
CA GLU A 43 0.24 -8.31 -22.48
C GLU A 43 0.61 -6.85 -22.22
N GLU A 44 1.46 -6.58 -21.22
CA GLU A 44 1.87 -5.21 -20.89
C GLU A 44 2.82 -4.63 -21.93
N VAL A 45 3.79 -5.38 -22.45
CA VAL A 45 4.65 -4.91 -23.54
C VAL A 45 3.82 -4.44 -24.74
N GLU A 46 2.79 -5.20 -25.10
CA GLU A 46 1.88 -4.85 -26.18
C GLU A 46 0.99 -3.64 -25.81
N ALA A 47 0.52 -3.54 -24.56
CA ALA A 47 -0.23 -2.37 -24.10
C ALA A 47 0.58 -1.07 -24.13
N TYR A 48 1.80 -1.08 -23.59
CA TYR A 48 2.69 0.07 -23.60
C TYR A 48 3.09 0.48 -25.03
N ARG A 49 3.28 -0.49 -25.94
CA ARG A 49 3.46 -0.21 -27.38
C ARG A 49 2.27 0.54 -27.98
N ARG A 50 1.03 0.11 -27.71
CA ARG A 50 -0.18 0.82 -28.17
C ARG A 50 -0.30 2.23 -27.58
N LEU A 51 0.16 2.42 -26.35
CA LEU A 51 0.18 3.72 -25.66
C LEU A 51 1.34 4.64 -26.10
N GLY A 52 2.08 4.25 -27.15
CA GLY A 52 3.16 5.04 -27.74
C GLY A 52 4.48 4.98 -26.98
N GLN A 53 4.63 4.08 -26.01
CA GLN A 53 5.82 3.93 -25.19
C GLN A 53 6.35 2.50 -25.31
N ALA A 54 7.09 2.20 -26.38
CA ALA A 54 7.75 0.90 -26.48
C ALA A 54 8.71 0.70 -25.30
N LEU A 55 8.63 -0.47 -24.66
CA LEU A 55 9.50 -0.84 -23.55
C LEU A 55 10.77 -1.47 -24.10
N ASP A 56 11.90 -1.07 -23.54
CA ASP A 56 13.19 -1.69 -23.85
C ASP A 56 13.28 -3.02 -23.11
N VAL A 57 12.86 -4.09 -23.80
CA VAL A 57 12.81 -5.44 -23.27
C VAL A 57 13.86 -6.28 -23.95
N ASP A 58 14.84 -6.73 -23.17
CA ASP A 58 15.79 -7.73 -23.63
C ASP A 58 15.06 -9.04 -23.96
N ALA A 59 15.30 -9.56 -25.17
CA ALA A 59 14.73 -10.82 -25.65
C ALA A 59 15.26 -12.06 -24.91
N THR A 60 16.44 -11.97 -24.28
CA THR A 60 17.00 -13.06 -23.49
C THR A 60 16.31 -13.16 -22.14
N GLU A 61 15.87 -14.35 -21.78
CA GLU A 61 15.12 -14.57 -20.55
C GLU A 61 16.02 -15.07 -19.42
N GLU A 62 15.93 -14.44 -18.26
CA GLU A 62 16.68 -14.82 -17.06
C GLU A 62 15.70 -15.03 -15.89
N ILE A 63 15.75 -16.22 -15.28
CA ILE A 63 14.98 -16.56 -14.09
C ILE A 63 15.91 -16.51 -12.88
N ILE A 64 15.61 -15.62 -11.93
CA ILE A 64 16.46 -15.32 -10.78
C ILE A 64 15.71 -15.73 -9.52
N ASP A 65 16.23 -16.72 -8.78
CA ASP A 65 15.72 -17.03 -7.45
C ASP A 65 16.13 -15.92 -6.48
N TRP A 66 15.14 -15.26 -5.89
CA TRP A 66 15.28 -14.03 -5.12
C TRP A 66 15.03 -14.28 -3.63
N ALA A 67 16.10 -14.20 -2.84
CA ALA A 67 16.08 -14.45 -1.40
C ALA A 67 15.99 -13.17 -0.54
N LEU A 68 16.09 -12.00 -1.17
CA LEU A 68 15.95 -10.72 -0.47
C LEU A 68 14.47 -10.28 -0.46
N PRO A 69 14.08 -9.36 0.43
CA PRO A 69 12.77 -8.75 0.36
C PRO A 69 12.43 -8.23 -1.05
N TRP A 70 11.18 -8.41 -1.47
CA TRP A 70 10.74 -8.09 -2.83
C TRP A 70 10.97 -6.61 -3.22
N TRP A 71 10.95 -5.69 -2.24
CA TRP A 71 11.21 -4.26 -2.45
C TRP A 71 12.68 -3.92 -2.71
N LEU A 72 13.58 -4.90 -2.63
CA LEU A 72 15.01 -4.76 -2.99
C LEU A 72 15.32 -5.25 -4.41
N ASN A 73 14.29 -5.58 -5.20
CA ASN A 73 14.48 -5.97 -6.59
C ASN A 73 15.25 -4.87 -7.38
N PRO A 74 16.39 -5.18 -8.02
CA PRO A 74 17.21 -4.18 -8.70
C PRO A 74 16.46 -3.36 -9.75
N ASP A 75 15.49 -3.96 -10.44
CA ASP A 75 14.73 -3.25 -11.47
C ASP A 75 13.87 -2.13 -10.92
N TRP A 76 13.54 -2.16 -9.64
CA TRP A 76 12.72 -1.16 -8.97
C TRP A 76 13.52 0.11 -8.75
N LEU A 77 14.84 -0.02 -8.67
CA LEU A 77 15.76 1.08 -8.43
C LEU A 77 16.09 1.86 -9.71
N VAL A 78 15.70 1.35 -10.87
CA VAL A 78 15.84 2.08 -12.14
C VAL A 78 14.78 3.19 -12.19
N PRO A 79 15.16 4.47 -12.35
CA PRO A 79 14.21 5.57 -12.44
C PRO A 79 13.18 5.38 -13.56
N LEU A 80 11.99 5.96 -13.38
CA LEU A 80 11.03 6.11 -14.48
C LEU A 80 11.37 7.37 -15.28
N THR A 81 11.27 7.29 -16.60
CA THR A 81 11.21 8.50 -17.43
C THR A 81 9.81 9.12 -17.31
N PRO A 82 9.66 10.44 -17.52
CA PRO A 82 8.35 11.08 -17.57
C PRO A 82 7.39 10.39 -18.55
N ALA A 83 7.89 10.06 -19.75
CA ALA A 83 7.11 9.39 -20.79
C ALA A 83 6.59 8.01 -20.35
N LEU A 84 7.41 7.20 -19.67
CA LEU A 84 6.99 5.91 -19.13
C LEU A 84 5.98 6.07 -17.99
N ARG A 85 6.17 7.05 -17.10
CA ARG A 85 5.19 7.38 -16.06
C ARG A 85 3.85 7.78 -16.68
N ASP A 86 3.84 8.62 -17.71
CA ASP A 86 2.60 9.07 -18.36
C ASP A 86 1.89 7.92 -19.09
N ALA A 87 2.65 7.04 -19.74
CA ALA A 87 2.11 5.84 -20.36
C ALA A 87 1.51 4.89 -19.32
N ALA A 88 2.18 4.67 -18.19
CA ALA A 88 1.69 3.83 -17.11
C ALA A 88 0.45 4.41 -16.42
N VAL A 89 0.36 5.74 -16.30
CA VAL A 89 -0.88 6.42 -15.85
C VAL A 89 -2.02 6.17 -16.83
N ARG A 90 -1.81 6.27 -18.14
CA ARG A 90 -2.84 5.92 -19.13
C ARG A 90 -3.22 4.44 -19.06
N ARG A 91 -2.23 3.56 -18.81
CA ARG A 91 -2.49 2.13 -18.61
C ARG A 91 -3.36 1.86 -17.39
N MET A 92 -3.18 2.62 -16.31
CA MET A 92 -4.06 2.57 -15.14
C MET A 92 -5.50 2.94 -15.49
N ASP A 93 -5.70 3.93 -16.36
CA ASP A 93 -7.03 4.33 -16.83
C ASP A 93 -7.69 3.21 -17.68
N GLU A 94 -6.94 2.53 -18.54
CA GLU A 94 -7.43 1.35 -19.29
C GLU A 94 -7.87 0.22 -18.36
N ILE A 95 -7.01 -0.17 -17.40
CA ILE A 95 -7.33 -1.23 -16.43
C ILE A 95 -8.55 -0.85 -15.60
N ALA A 96 -8.66 0.42 -15.21
CA ALA A 96 -9.82 0.85 -14.45
C ALA A 96 -11.09 0.86 -15.30
N ALA A 97 -11.03 1.15 -16.61
CA ALA A 97 -12.16 0.97 -17.51
C ALA A 97 -12.59 -0.51 -17.60
N GLU A 98 -11.63 -1.46 -17.58
CA GLU A 98 -11.96 -2.89 -17.50
C GLU A 98 -12.65 -3.28 -16.19
N VAL A 99 -12.22 -2.70 -15.05
CA VAL A 99 -12.90 -2.88 -13.76
C VAL A 99 -14.32 -2.33 -13.83
N GLU A 100 -14.49 -1.10 -14.31
CA GLU A 100 -15.81 -0.47 -14.43
C GLU A 100 -16.76 -1.29 -15.33
N GLY A 101 -16.26 -1.79 -16.47
CA GLY A 101 -17.03 -2.66 -17.35
C GLY A 101 -17.42 -4.00 -16.72
N ALA A 102 -16.54 -4.58 -15.89
CA ALA A 102 -16.89 -5.78 -15.11
C ALA A 102 -17.97 -5.51 -14.06
N LEU A 103 -17.94 -4.34 -13.42
CA LEU A 103 -18.93 -3.93 -12.43
C LEU A 103 -20.30 -3.60 -13.04
N ASP A 104 -20.34 -3.05 -14.26
CA ASP A 104 -21.60 -2.73 -14.96
C ASP A 104 -22.45 -3.96 -15.26
N GLY A 105 -21.84 -5.15 -15.32
CA GLY A 105 -22.54 -6.43 -15.47
C GLY A 105 -23.15 -6.99 -14.18
N LEU A 106 -22.94 -6.34 -13.04
CA LEU A 106 -23.32 -6.86 -11.72
C LEU A 106 -24.38 -6.01 -11.03
N ALA A 107 -25.42 -6.64 -10.48
CA ALA A 107 -26.35 -5.94 -9.62
C ALA A 107 -25.68 -5.59 -8.28
N PRO A 108 -25.90 -4.39 -7.71
CA PRO A 108 -25.27 -3.98 -6.45
C PRO A 108 -25.53 -4.94 -5.26
N ALA A 109 -26.67 -5.64 -5.26
CA ALA A 109 -27.01 -6.63 -4.25
C ALA A 109 -26.08 -7.87 -4.27
N ASP A 110 -25.43 -8.14 -5.40
CA ASP A 110 -24.51 -9.27 -5.55
C ASP A 110 -23.08 -8.91 -5.13
N TRP A 111 -22.79 -7.63 -4.87
CA TRP A 111 -21.43 -7.18 -4.55
C TRP A 111 -20.92 -7.67 -3.19
N ASP A 112 -21.84 -8.10 -2.33
CA ASP A 112 -21.56 -8.65 -1.01
C ASP A 112 -21.49 -10.18 -1.01
N ARG A 113 -21.85 -10.83 -2.13
CA ARG A 113 -21.67 -12.27 -2.34
C ARG A 113 -20.21 -12.52 -2.78
N GLY A 114 -19.52 -13.39 -2.06
CA GLY A 114 -18.21 -13.91 -2.47
C GLY A 114 -18.34 -15.41 -2.74
N PRO A 115 -17.45 -16.00 -3.55
CA PRO A 115 -17.35 -17.47 -3.63
C PRO A 115 -16.98 -18.02 -2.24
N ASP A 116 -17.29 -19.29 -1.96
CA ASP A 116 -17.01 -19.92 -0.66
C ASP A 116 -15.52 -19.74 -0.27
N GLY A 117 -15.28 -18.91 0.75
CA GLY A 117 -13.93 -18.59 1.24
C GLY A 117 -13.19 -17.46 0.50
N GLY A 118 -13.75 -16.91 -0.60
CA GLY A 118 -13.18 -15.78 -1.34
C GLY A 118 -13.71 -14.40 -0.89
N TRP A 119 -13.14 -13.34 -1.47
CA TRP A 119 -13.58 -11.97 -1.19
C TRP A 119 -14.75 -11.57 -2.06
N SER A 120 -15.70 -10.82 -1.48
CA SER A 120 -16.78 -10.19 -2.23
C SER A 120 -16.25 -9.05 -3.11
N VAL A 121 -16.98 -8.66 -4.14
CA VAL A 121 -16.61 -7.52 -5.02
C VAL A 121 -16.38 -6.25 -4.22
N ARG A 122 -17.25 -5.97 -3.23
CA ARG A 122 -17.10 -4.80 -2.35
C ARG A 122 -15.78 -4.84 -1.58
N ARG A 123 -15.45 -5.99 -0.96
CA ARG A 123 -14.21 -6.17 -0.21
C ARG A 123 -12.99 -6.03 -1.11
N THR A 124 -13.06 -6.54 -2.34
CA THR A 124 -11.99 -6.44 -3.33
C THR A 124 -11.74 -4.99 -3.77
N LEU A 125 -12.79 -4.22 -4.08
CA LEU A 125 -12.65 -2.78 -4.42
C LEU A 125 -12.06 -1.97 -3.27
N ASP A 126 -12.50 -2.27 -2.05
CA ASP A 126 -12.01 -1.66 -0.83
C ASP A 126 -10.53 -1.95 -0.60
N HIS A 127 -10.12 -3.20 -0.82
CA HIS A 127 -8.72 -3.62 -0.72
C HIS A 127 -7.82 -2.94 -1.76
N VAL A 128 -8.24 -2.89 -3.03
CA VAL A 128 -7.52 -2.19 -4.10
C VAL A 128 -7.39 -0.70 -3.80
N SER A 129 -8.45 -0.07 -3.30
CA SER A 129 -8.43 1.34 -2.87
C SER A 129 -7.40 1.58 -1.74
N GLY A 130 -7.33 0.66 -0.77
CA GLY A 130 -6.29 0.67 0.26
C GLY A 130 -4.88 0.54 -0.30
N GLY A 131 -4.69 -0.28 -1.34
CA GLY A 131 -3.42 -0.40 -2.07
C GLY A 131 -2.94 0.92 -2.66
N PHE A 132 -3.84 1.69 -3.29
CA PHE A 132 -3.53 3.02 -3.79
C PHE A 132 -3.17 4.02 -2.67
N GLU A 133 -3.85 3.98 -1.53
CA GLU A 133 -3.49 4.83 -0.38
C GLU A 133 -2.09 4.48 0.17
N ILE A 134 -1.76 3.19 0.24
CA ILE A 134 -0.40 2.73 0.59
C ILE A 134 0.62 3.30 -0.39
N GLY A 135 0.36 3.21 -1.70
CA GLY A 135 1.22 3.77 -2.74
C GLY A 135 1.42 5.28 -2.57
N ILE A 136 0.34 6.04 -2.34
CA ILE A 136 0.41 7.49 -2.07
C ILE A 136 1.32 7.76 -0.87
N ARG A 137 1.09 7.08 0.27
CA ARG A 137 1.88 7.27 1.49
C ARG A 137 3.35 6.94 1.29
N ARG A 138 3.67 5.90 0.53
CA ARG A 138 5.07 5.51 0.24
C ARG A 138 5.78 6.47 -0.71
N LEU A 139 5.03 7.24 -1.51
CA LEU A 139 5.55 8.33 -2.32
C LEU A 139 5.69 9.67 -1.58
N GLU A 140 5.24 9.75 -0.32
CA GLU A 140 5.52 10.91 0.53
C GLU A 140 6.99 10.87 0.98
N PRO A 141 7.71 12.01 0.92
CA PRO A 141 9.10 12.05 1.33
C PRO A 141 9.24 11.79 2.83
N TRP A 142 10.39 11.22 3.20
CA TRP A 142 10.87 11.16 4.57
C TRP A 142 12.06 12.09 4.71
N PRO A 143 12.20 12.83 5.83
CA PRO A 143 13.49 13.39 6.21
C PRO A 143 14.57 12.30 6.19
N LEU A 144 15.75 12.61 5.63
CA LEU A 144 16.86 11.64 5.56
C LEU A 144 17.42 11.28 6.95
N ASP A 145 17.36 12.22 7.88
CA ASP A 145 17.67 11.99 9.28
C ASP A 145 16.54 11.19 9.94
N PRO A 146 16.79 9.95 10.42
CA PRO A 146 15.73 9.10 10.94
C PRO A 146 15.03 9.63 12.19
N ASP A 147 15.72 10.44 13.01
CA ASP A 147 15.14 11.03 14.20
C ASP A 147 14.21 12.20 13.82
N LYS A 148 14.63 13.03 12.86
CA LYS A 148 13.75 14.06 12.26
C LYS A 148 12.56 13.42 11.56
N ALA A 149 12.73 12.27 10.92
CA ALA A 149 11.65 11.54 10.27
C ALA A 149 10.58 11.06 11.26
N GLN A 150 11.00 10.52 12.41
CA GLN A 150 10.08 10.10 13.46
C GLN A 150 9.34 11.30 14.08
N VAL A 151 10.06 12.38 14.40
CA VAL A 151 9.45 13.62 14.94
C VAL A 151 8.45 14.21 13.96
N ALA A 152 8.79 14.27 12.67
CA ALA A 152 7.89 14.77 11.64
C ALA A 152 6.62 13.91 11.53
N ALA A 153 6.73 12.59 11.53
CA ALA A 153 5.57 11.70 11.43
C ALA A 153 4.63 11.81 12.64
N LEU A 154 5.17 11.98 13.86
CA LEU A 154 4.34 12.27 15.03
C LEU A 154 3.63 13.62 14.88
N ALA A 155 4.34 14.66 14.45
CA ALA A 155 3.77 15.99 14.27
C ALA A 155 2.65 15.98 13.22
N GLU A 156 2.83 15.25 12.10
CA GLU A 156 1.79 15.02 11.09
C GLU A 156 0.55 14.34 11.69
N LEU A 157 0.74 13.31 12.53
CA LEU A 157 -0.36 12.63 13.22
C LEU A 157 -1.10 13.56 14.19
N ILE A 158 -0.38 14.29 15.05
CA ILE A 158 -0.99 15.23 16.01
C ILE A 158 -1.75 16.35 15.29
N ALA A 159 -1.17 16.90 14.22
CA ALA A 159 -1.85 17.90 13.40
C ALA A 159 -3.15 17.34 12.82
N ARG A 160 -3.13 16.10 12.30
CA ARG A 160 -4.32 15.46 11.76
C ARG A 160 -5.38 15.17 12.82
N LEU A 161 -4.99 14.76 14.01
CA LEU A 161 -5.87 14.52 15.15
C LEU A 161 -6.58 15.80 15.60
N ARG A 162 -5.87 16.94 15.62
CA ARG A 162 -6.43 18.24 15.98
C ARG A 162 -7.41 18.78 14.93
N SER A 163 -7.22 18.41 13.66
CA SER A 163 -8.10 18.80 12.55
C SER A 163 -9.01 17.64 12.11
N ALA A 164 -9.23 16.64 12.96
CA ALA A 164 -10.00 15.46 12.60
C ALA A 164 -11.47 15.84 12.37
N PRO A 165 -12.18 15.14 11.47
CA PRO A 165 -13.62 15.32 11.35
C PRO A 165 -14.31 14.95 12.67
N ALA A 166 -15.40 15.65 12.99
CA ALA A 166 -16.23 15.32 14.15
C ALA A 166 -16.94 13.98 13.93
N GLU A 167 -17.35 13.68 12.70
CA GLU A 167 -17.94 12.38 12.39
C GLU A 167 -16.84 11.30 12.25
N PRO A 168 -17.13 10.08 12.73
CA PRO A 168 -16.32 8.91 12.46
C PRO A 168 -16.10 8.68 10.96
N VAL A 169 -14.91 8.19 10.64
CA VAL A 169 -14.53 7.81 9.29
C VAL A 169 -14.59 6.29 9.17
N GLU A 170 -15.33 5.77 8.19
CA GLU A 170 -15.29 4.36 7.86
C GLU A 170 -14.20 4.08 6.84
N GLN A 171 -13.25 3.21 7.18
CA GLN A 171 -12.25 2.72 6.25
C GLN A 171 -12.05 1.21 6.41
N SER A 172 -11.60 0.60 5.32
CA SER A 172 -11.17 -0.79 5.22
C SER A 172 -9.82 -0.75 4.51
N GLY A 173 -8.75 -1.34 5.03
CA GLY A 173 -7.45 -1.07 4.38
C GLY A 173 -6.31 -2.03 4.59
N MET A 174 -6.47 -3.18 5.25
CA MET A 174 -5.44 -4.22 5.21
C MET A 174 -6.05 -5.63 5.24
N ASN A 175 -5.29 -6.62 4.76
CA ASN A 175 -5.63 -8.05 4.83
C ASN A 175 -6.01 -8.52 6.25
N ARG A 176 -5.61 -7.77 7.28
CA ARG A 176 -5.85 -8.04 8.70
C ARG A 176 -7.10 -7.36 9.27
N GLU A 177 -7.70 -6.43 8.54
CA GLU A 177 -8.96 -5.77 8.91
C GLU A 177 -10.09 -6.49 8.18
N VAL A 178 -10.90 -7.26 8.90
CA VAL A 178 -12.08 -7.91 8.31
C VAL A 178 -13.21 -6.89 8.28
N GLY A 179 -13.55 -6.42 7.09
CA GLY A 179 -14.66 -5.48 6.89
C GLY A 179 -14.27 -4.01 7.16
N ARG A 180 -15.29 -3.18 7.34
CA ARG A 180 -15.12 -1.75 7.59
C ARG A 180 -14.84 -1.49 9.06
N VAL A 181 -13.80 -0.71 9.31
CA VAL A 181 -13.42 -0.22 10.62
C VAL A 181 -13.88 1.23 10.75
N ARG A 182 -14.65 1.49 11.81
CA ARG A 182 -14.97 2.85 12.24
C ARG A 182 -13.75 3.47 12.91
N TRP A 183 -13.28 4.62 12.43
CA TRP A 183 -12.15 5.36 12.97
C TRP A 183 -12.60 6.72 13.50
N THR A 184 -12.32 6.97 14.76
CA THR A 184 -12.47 8.28 15.40
C THR A 184 -11.10 8.81 15.81
N ALA A 185 -10.99 10.12 16.07
CA ALA A 185 -9.73 10.72 16.50
C ALA A 185 -9.19 10.08 17.78
N ARG A 186 -10.05 9.83 18.78
CA ARG A 186 -9.62 9.21 20.04
C ARG A 186 -9.24 7.74 19.88
N LYS A 187 -9.96 6.98 19.04
CA LYS A 187 -9.57 5.61 18.67
C LYS A 187 -8.19 5.57 18.01
N VAL A 188 -7.90 6.53 17.12
CA VAL A 188 -6.59 6.68 16.50
C VAL A 188 -5.49 6.92 17.54
N VAL A 189 -5.73 7.78 18.54
CA VAL A 189 -4.78 7.99 19.65
C VAL A 189 -4.52 6.68 20.39
N ARG A 190 -5.58 5.96 20.76
CA ARG A 190 -5.48 4.68 21.47
C ARG A 190 -4.69 3.64 20.66
N ALA A 191 -5.00 3.50 19.37
CA ALA A 191 -4.30 2.58 18.48
C ALA A 191 -2.83 2.96 18.28
N ALA A 192 -2.52 4.25 18.14
CA ALA A 192 -1.14 4.74 18.04
C ALA A 192 -0.34 4.48 19.34
N ARG A 193 -0.94 4.67 20.52
CA ARG A 193 -0.31 4.32 21.81
C ARG A 193 -0.09 2.82 21.96
N ALA A 194 -1.04 2.00 21.52
CA ALA A 194 -0.87 0.56 21.50
C ALA A 194 0.27 0.13 20.54
N ALA A 195 0.43 0.81 19.40
CA ALA A 195 1.58 0.60 18.52
C ALA A 195 2.90 1.02 19.18
N GLN A 196 2.95 2.15 19.89
CA GLN A 196 4.13 2.55 20.67
C GLN A 196 4.53 1.49 21.69
N ALA A 197 3.57 0.97 22.46
CA ALA A 197 3.80 -0.09 23.43
C ALA A 197 4.28 -1.40 22.77
N ALA A 198 3.67 -1.78 21.64
CA ALA A 198 4.08 -2.97 20.89
C ALA A 198 5.50 -2.82 20.31
N THR A 199 5.85 -1.65 19.77
CA THR A 199 7.21 -1.36 19.29
C THR A 199 8.23 -1.44 20.42
N ARG A 200 7.92 -0.88 21.59
CA ARG A 200 8.78 -0.97 22.77
C ARG A 200 9.01 -2.43 23.18
N ALA A 201 7.93 -3.20 23.32
CA ALA A 201 8.00 -4.62 23.68
C ALA A 201 8.80 -5.44 22.66
N HIS A 202 8.64 -5.16 21.35
CA HIS A 202 9.43 -5.79 20.29
C HIS A 202 10.93 -5.56 20.48
N VAL A 203 11.32 -4.32 20.78
CA VAL A 203 12.72 -3.94 20.97
C VAL A 203 13.31 -4.56 22.24
N GLU A 204 12.57 -4.49 23.35
CA GLU A 204 13.04 -4.98 24.66
C GLU A 204 13.09 -6.52 24.74
N ALA A 205 12.09 -7.22 24.18
CA ALA A 205 11.98 -8.67 24.27
C ALA A 205 12.54 -9.43 23.05
N GLY A 206 12.94 -8.73 21.98
CA GLY A 206 13.45 -9.36 20.76
C GLY A 206 12.41 -10.16 19.97
N GLY A 207 11.11 -9.91 20.19
CA GLY A 207 10.01 -10.59 19.50
C GLY A 207 9.90 -10.22 18.01
N PRO A 208 8.86 -10.67 17.28
CA PRO A 208 8.60 -10.21 15.91
C PRO A 208 8.24 -8.71 15.87
N PRO A 209 8.49 -8.00 14.76
CA PRO A 209 8.14 -6.59 14.62
C PRO A 209 6.67 -6.33 14.97
N ALA A 210 6.40 -5.18 15.59
CA ALA A 210 5.04 -4.77 15.86
C ALA A 210 4.23 -4.74 14.56
N ALA A 211 3.06 -5.40 14.55
CA ALA A 211 2.15 -5.32 13.43
C ALA A 211 1.74 -3.86 13.18
N LEU A 212 1.71 -3.43 11.91
CA LEU A 212 1.26 -2.08 11.53
C LEU A 212 -0.17 -1.78 11.98
N ALA A 213 -0.99 -2.82 12.16
CA ALA A 213 -2.32 -2.74 12.74
C ALA A 213 -2.38 -3.54 14.04
N VAL A 214 -2.28 -2.86 15.18
CA VAL A 214 -2.71 -3.41 16.47
C VAL A 214 -4.24 -3.49 16.53
N ARG A 215 -4.78 -4.27 17.49
CA ARG A 215 -6.23 -4.44 17.66
C ARG A 215 -6.93 -3.09 17.79
N HIS A 216 -7.99 -2.91 17.02
CA HIS A 216 -8.73 -1.65 16.86
C HIS A 216 -10.24 -1.89 17.06
N GLU A 217 -10.58 -2.72 18.04
CA GLU A 217 -11.96 -2.87 18.53
C GLU A 217 -12.46 -1.53 19.06
N ASP A 218 -13.75 -1.23 18.90
CA ASP A 218 -14.37 -0.01 19.41
C ASP A 218 -14.41 -0.03 20.95
N ALA A 219 -14.11 1.12 21.56
CA ALA A 219 -14.21 1.34 22.99
C ALA A 219 -15.33 2.37 23.30
N PRO A 220 -15.96 2.32 24.50
CA PRO A 220 -17.11 3.18 24.83
C PRO A 220 -16.89 4.68 24.62
N ASP A 221 -15.67 5.17 24.84
CA ASP A 221 -15.37 6.60 24.82
C ASP A 221 -14.75 7.07 23.49
N ASP A 222 -14.64 6.19 22.48
CA ASP A 222 -13.97 6.50 21.21
C ASP A 222 -14.66 7.64 20.43
N ASP A 223 -15.95 7.88 20.65
CA ASP A 223 -16.70 8.95 19.95
C ASP A 223 -16.41 10.36 20.50
N GLU A 224 -15.75 10.47 21.66
CA GLU A 224 -15.32 11.76 22.20
C GLU A 224 -14.04 12.26 21.50
N PRO A 225 -13.80 13.58 21.43
CA PRO A 225 -12.52 14.11 20.98
C PRO A 225 -11.39 13.71 21.94
N PRO A 226 -10.16 13.48 21.44
CA PRO A 226 -9.03 13.20 22.30
C PRO A 226 -8.71 14.41 23.19
N SER A 227 -8.48 14.15 24.47
CA SER A 227 -8.03 15.15 25.43
C SER A 227 -6.58 15.59 25.17
N GLU A 228 -6.23 16.80 25.60
CA GLU A 228 -4.84 17.28 25.56
C GLU A 228 -3.88 16.39 26.38
N ALA A 229 -4.37 15.71 27.42
CA ALA A 229 -3.58 14.75 28.18
C ALA A 229 -3.23 13.51 27.35
N GLU A 230 -4.18 12.99 26.55
CA GLU A 230 -3.95 11.86 25.65
C GLU A 230 -2.98 12.23 24.52
N LEU A 231 -3.08 13.45 23.97
CA LEU A 231 -2.14 13.94 22.96
C LEU A 231 -0.73 14.14 23.53
N ARG A 232 -0.59 14.64 24.76
CA ARG A 232 0.70 14.69 25.46
C ARG A 232 1.26 13.29 25.68
N GLY A 233 0.42 12.33 26.08
CA GLY A 233 0.83 10.94 26.25
C GLY A 233 1.42 10.30 24.99
N LEU A 234 0.94 10.67 23.79
CA LEU A 234 1.58 10.26 22.53
C LEU A 234 2.99 10.84 22.37
N ALA A 235 3.17 12.13 22.69
CA ALA A 235 4.47 12.79 22.60
C ALA A 235 5.49 12.26 23.63
N ASP A 236 5.02 11.93 24.83
CA ASP A 236 5.84 11.32 25.87
C ASP A 236 6.29 9.92 25.44
N GLY A 237 5.36 9.09 24.95
CA GLY A 237 5.68 7.76 24.41
C GLY A 237 6.64 7.80 23.22
N ASP A 238 6.54 8.80 22.35
CA ASP A 238 7.51 8.99 21.27
C ASP A 238 8.90 9.36 21.79
N THR A 239 8.97 10.21 22.80
CA THR A 239 10.25 10.62 23.43
C THR A 239 10.96 9.42 24.04
N GLU A 240 10.22 8.52 24.70
CA GLU A 240 10.77 7.25 25.21
C GLU A 240 11.30 6.36 24.08
N LEU A 241 10.54 6.21 23.00
CA LEU A 241 10.96 5.40 21.84
C LEU A 241 12.17 5.98 21.12
N ARG A 242 12.30 7.31 21.03
CA ARG A 242 13.51 7.96 20.49
C ARG A 242 14.72 7.75 21.38
N ALA A 243 14.57 7.79 22.70
CA ALA A 243 15.65 7.45 23.63
C ALA A 243 16.07 5.98 23.48
N LEU A 244 15.12 5.07 23.23
CA LEU A 244 15.41 3.67 22.93
C LEU A 244 16.08 3.50 21.56
N ALA A 245 15.69 4.31 20.56
CA ALA A 245 16.20 4.26 19.20
C ALA A 245 17.70 4.57 19.07
N SER A 246 18.27 5.27 20.06
CA SER A 246 19.72 5.49 20.12
C SER A 246 20.51 4.21 20.43
N ARG A 247 19.83 3.19 21.00
CA ARG A 247 20.40 1.86 21.33
C ARG A 247 19.97 0.81 20.33
N ASP A 248 18.72 0.89 19.85
CA ASP A 248 18.18 -0.05 18.87
C ASP A 248 17.31 0.66 17.83
N ARG A 249 17.79 0.67 16.58
CA ARG A 249 17.11 1.35 15.47
C ARG A 249 15.70 0.84 15.19
N ARG A 250 15.33 -0.37 15.62
CA ARG A 250 13.98 -0.94 15.40
C ARG A 250 12.89 -0.11 16.10
N ALA A 251 13.22 0.62 17.16
CA ALA A 251 12.29 1.53 17.82
C ALA A 251 11.75 2.63 16.88
N ARG A 252 12.51 3.01 15.84
CA ARG A 252 12.09 4.02 14.85
C ARG A 252 10.94 3.55 13.96
N GLY A 253 10.62 2.26 13.97
CA GLY A 253 9.53 1.71 13.16
C GLY A 253 8.15 2.26 13.49
N VAL A 254 7.97 2.82 14.69
CA VAL A 254 6.74 3.48 15.10
C VAL A 254 6.34 4.65 14.17
N ALA A 255 7.33 5.30 13.52
CA ALA A 255 7.08 6.39 12.59
C ALA A 255 6.17 5.98 11.41
N VAL A 256 6.30 4.74 10.94
CA VAL A 256 5.44 4.20 9.88
C VAL A 256 4.01 4.06 10.39
N SER A 257 3.83 3.59 11.63
CA SER A 257 2.53 3.51 12.29
C SER A 257 1.88 4.89 12.45
N TYR A 258 2.64 5.95 12.76
CA TYR A 258 2.07 7.29 12.85
C TYR A 258 1.46 7.76 11.53
N ARG A 259 2.17 7.62 10.40
CA ARG A 259 1.60 7.96 9.08
C ARG A 259 0.43 7.05 8.70
N TYR A 260 0.50 5.77 9.03
CA TYR A 260 -0.62 4.86 8.85
C TYR A 260 -1.88 5.33 9.60
N TYR A 261 -1.76 5.66 10.88
CA TYR A 261 -2.87 6.09 11.72
C TYR A 261 -3.38 7.49 11.38
N ARG A 262 -2.50 8.38 10.91
CA ARG A 262 -2.87 9.68 10.33
C ARG A 262 -3.84 9.49 9.17
N ASP A 263 -3.54 8.55 8.27
CA ASP A 263 -4.35 8.29 7.08
C ASP A 263 -5.72 7.68 7.39
N ARG A 264 -5.88 7.03 8.55
CA ARG A 264 -7.18 6.48 9.00
C ARG A 264 -8.27 7.52 9.24
N LEU A 265 -7.88 8.79 9.31
CA LEU A 265 -8.82 9.90 9.40
C LEU A 265 -9.18 10.49 8.02
N ASN A 266 -8.64 9.98 6.92
CA ASN A 266 -8.98 10.45 5.57
C ASN A 266 -10.40 10.03 5.20
N ARG A 267 -11.29 10.97 4.89
CA ARG A 267 -12.66 10.63 4.46
C ARG A 267 -12.62 9.87 3.14
N TRP A 268 -13.26 8.70 3.13
CA TRP A 268 -13.50 7.90 1.94
C TRP A 268 -14.99 7.98 1.58
N PRO A 269 -15.35 7.99 0.27
CA PRO A 269 -16.73 7.80 -0.13
C PRO A 269 -17.30 6.50 0.48
N LEU A 270 -18.58 6.53 0.85
CA LEU A 270 -19.25 5.36 1.45
C LEU A 270 -19.51 4.28 0.41
N ASP A 271 -19.82 4.66 -0.82
CA ASP A 271 -19.95 3.72 -1.93
C ASP A 271 -18.57 3.21 -2.39
N ALA A 272 -18.47 1.90 -2.62
CA ALA A 272 -17.20 1.25 -2.95
C ALA A 272 -16.70 1.61 -4.35
N ARG A 273 -17.61 1.83 -5.31
CA ARG A 273 -17.28 2.24 -6.68
C ARG A 273 -16.78 3.68 -6.71
N GLU A 274 -17.50 4.59 -6.05
CA GLU A 274 -17.10 5.99 -5.90
C GLU A 274 -15.75 6.11 -5.19
N ARG A 275 -15.53 5.31 -4.15
CA ARG A 275 -14.27 5.25 -3.43
C ARG A 275 -13.11 4.79 -4.31
N PHE A 276 -13.28 3.69 -5.03
CA PHE A 276 -12.27 3.21 -5.97
C PHE A 276 -11.87 4.32 -6.95
N ARG A 277 -12.85 4.99 -7.57
CA ARG A 277 -12.61 6.14 -8.46
C ARG A 277 -11.87 7.27 -7.76
N ALA A 278 -12.33 7.70 -6.58
CA ALA A 278 -11.78 8.83 -5.86
C ALA A 278 -10.32 8.60 -5.42
N ILE A 279 -10.02 7.41 -4.87
CA ILE A 279 -8.68 7.09 -4.38
C ILE A 279 -7.72 6.81 -5.54
N ARG A 280 -8.17 6.12 -6.60
CA ARG A 280 -7.39 5.99 -7.85
C ARG A 280 -7.05 7.36 -8.43
N ASP A 281 -8.02 8.26 -8.52
CA ASP A 281 -7.79 9.61 -9.06
C ASP A 281 -6.82 10.42 -8.18
N LYS A 282 -6.87 10.25 -6.86
CA LYS A 282 -5.89 10.83 -5.94
C LYS A 282 -4.48 10.28 -6.22
N TYR A 283 -4.35 8.97 -6.42
CA TYR A 283 -3.07 8.34 -6.73
C TYR A 283 -2.53 8.81 -8.08
N ARG A 284 -3.39 8.84 -9.11
CA ARG A 284 -3.08 9.34 -10.45
C ARG A 284 -2.57 10.78 -10.41
N ARG A 285 -3.25 11.67 -9.67
CA ARG A 285 -2.80 13.06 -9.49
C ARG A 285 -1.45 13.14 -8.78
N ARG A 286 -1.20 12.29 -7.77
CA ARG A 286 0.10 12.25 -7.10
C ARG A 286 1.21 11.86 -8.07
N LEU A 287 1.01 10.82 -8.88
CA LEU A 287 1.96 10.37 -9.90
C LEU A 287 2.20 11.44 -10.97
N ALA A 288 1.12 12.09 -11.43
CA ALA A 288 1.20 13.13 -12.46
C ALA A 288 1.95 14.39 -11.98
N ALA A 289 1.93 14.67 -10.68
CA ALA A 289 2.60 15.82 -10.07
C ALA A 289 4.11 15.64 -9.87
N LEU A 290 4.64 14.42 -10.05
CA LEU A 290 6.07 14.15 -9.85
C LEU A 290 6.90 14.72 -11.00
N ASP A 291 7.94 15.47 -10.65
CA ASP A 291 8.97 15.92 -11.60
C ASP A 291 10.05 14.84 -11.84
N GLU A 292 10.96 15.09 -12.77
CA GLU A 292 12.06 14.17 -13.09
C GLU A 292 12.94 13.82 -11.89
N THR A 293 13.14 14.77 -10.97
CA THR A 293 13.92 14.53 -9.76
C THR A 293 13.17 13.55 -8.86
N GLU A 294 11.87 13.80 -8.58
CA GLU A 294 11.02 12.94 -7.76
C GLU A 294 10.85 11.53 -8.34
N LEU A 295 10.89 11.38 -9.67
CA LEU A 295 10.86 10.10 -10.38
C LEU A 295 12.13 9.27 -10.18
N ALA A 296 13.27 9.92 -9.96
CA ALA A 296 14.56 9.26 -9.69
C ALA A 296 14.82 8.99 -8.19
N LEU A 297 14.01 9.56 -7.28
CA LEU A 297 14.22 9.39 -5.84
C LEU A 297 13.90 7.97 -5.35
N VAL A 298 14.84 7.42 -4.59
CA VAL A 298 14.61 6.30 -3.68
C VAL A 298 14.22 6.87 -2.31
N ARG A 299 12.97 6.65 -1.89
CA ARG A 299 12.46 7.06 -0.59
C ARG A 299 12.76 5.95 0.41
N VAL A 300 13.44 6.28 1.51
CA VAL A 300 13.80 5.31 2.55
C VAL A 300 13.01 5.65 3.81
N SER A 301 12.15 4.74 4.24
CA SER A 301 11.42 4.89 5.51
C SER A 301 12.36 4.69 6.72
N PRO A 302 11.97 5.11 7.93
CA PRO A 302 12.78 4.92 9.14
C PRO A 302 13.09 3.44 9.49
N VAL A 303 12.39 2.48 8.89
CA VAL A 303 12.67 1.03 9.03
C VAL A 303 13.60 0.48 7.95
N GLY A 304 14.08 1.33 7.03
CA GLY A 304 14.94 0.92 5.91
C GLY A 304 14.18 0.33 4.72
N GLN A 305 12.83 0.35 4.72
CA GLN A 305 12.08 -0.02 3.52
C GLN A 305 12.26 1.07 2.47
N CYS A 306 12.70 0.66 1.28
CA CYS A 306 12.88 1.52 0.11
C CYS A 306 11.61 1.52 -0.74
N SER A 307 11.25 2.71 -1.24
CA SER A 307 10.18 2.90 -2.22
C SER A 307 10.64 3.80 -3.35
N THR A 308 10.37 3.37 -4.58
CA THR A 308 10.59 4.15 -5.80
C THR A 308 9.29 4.34 -6.54
N VAL A 309 9.22 5.33 -7.43
CA VAL A 309 8.00 5.53 -8.24
C VAL A 309 7.72 4.33 -9.13
N ARG A 310 8.77 3.72 -9.69
CA ARG A 310 8.65 2.47 -10.47
C ARG A 310 8.00 1.36 -9.67
N MET A 311 8.47 1.14 -8.44
CA MET A 311 7.92 0.12 -7.55
C MET A 311 6.44 0.38 -7.25
N GLU A 312 6.10 1.56 -6.74
CA GLU A 312 4.72 1.83 -6.33
C GLU A 312 3.76 1.84 -7.52
N LEU A 313 4.19 2.32 -8.68
CA LEU A 313 3.41 2.27 -9.91
C LEU A 313 3.21 0.84 -10.40
N GLY A 314 4.29 0.05 -10.40
CA GLY A 314 4.25 -1.35 -10.80
C GLY A 314 3.32 -2.18 -9.92
N LEU A 315 3.44 -2.03 -8.60
CA LEU A 315 2.54 -2.68 -7.63
C LEU A 315 1.11 -2.18 -7.78
N GLY A 316 0.89 -0.88 -7.91
CA GLY A 316 -0.46 -0.32 -8.06
C GLY A 316 -1.18 -0.86 -9.31
N LEU A 317 -0.45 -1.07 -10.40
CA LEU A 317 -0.99 -1.67 -11.62
C LEU A 317 -1.22 -3.19 -11.47
N SER A 318 -0.23 -3.94 -10.96
CA SER A 318 -0.38 -5.41 -10.79
C SER A 318 -1.52 -5.74 -9.83
N HIS A 319 -1.62 -4.98 -8.74
CA HIS A 319 -2.60 -5.16 -7.68
C HIS A 319 -4.04 -5.07 -8.20
N VAL A 320 -4.36 -4.05 -9.00
CA VAL A 320 -5.70 -3.90 -9.58
C VAL A 320 -6.00 -5.04 -10.55
N ARG A 321 -5.03 -5.43 -11.38
CA ARG A 321 -5.22 -6.48 -12.40
C ARG A 321 -5.47 -7.84 -11.79
N GLU A 322 -4.74 -8.19 -10.74
CA GLU A 322 -4.94 -9.44 -10.00
C GLU A 322 -6.35 -9.53 -9.43
N HIS A 323 -6.81 -8.45 -8.82
CA HIS A 323 -8.15 -8.38 -8.24
C HIS A 323 -9.26 -8.26 -9.29
N LEU A 324 -8.99 -7.70 -10.48
CA LEU A 324 -9.92 -7.74 -11.61
C LEU A 324 -10.24 -9.18 -12.04
N ALA A 325 -9.24 -10.07 -12.05
CA ALA A 325 -9.49 -11.49 -12.34
C ALA A 325 -10.42 -12.13 -11.30
N GLN A 326 -10.25 -11.78 -10.02
CA GLN A 326 -11.14 -12.24 -8.94
C GLN A 326 -12.56 -11.67 -9.07
N MET A 327 -12.71 -10.39 -9.42
CA MET A 327 -14.03 -9.79 -9.66
C MET A 327 -14.76 -10.45 -10.83
N ARG A 328 -14.05 -10.75 -11.92
CA ARG A 328 -14.61 -11.48 -13.07
C ARG A 328 -15.05 -12.90 -12.69
N ALA A 329 -14.28 -13.59 -11.85
CA ALA A 329 -14.65 -14.92 -11.35
C ALA A 329 -15.88 -14.89 -10.42
N ALA A 330 -16.09 -13.80 -9.69
CA ALA A 330 -17.31 -13.62 -8.88
C ALA A 330 -18.55 -13.23 -9.71
N ALA A 331 -18.36 -12.84 -10.98
CA ALA A 331 -19.43 -12.40 -11.87
C ALA A 331 -19.96 -13.49 -12.81
N GLY A 332 -19.30 -14.64 -12.88
CA GLY A 332 -19.69 -15.82 -13.66
C GLY A 332 -20.15 -16.96 -12.77
#